data_AF-A0A351NXC3-F1
#
_entry.id   AF-A0A351NXC3-F1
#
_cell.length_a   1.000
_cell.length_b   1.000
_cell.length_c   1.000
_cell.angle_alpha   90.00
_cell.angle_beta   90.00
_cell.angle_gamma   90.00
#
_symmetry.space_group_name_H-M   'P 1'
#
loop_
_entity.id
_entity.type
_entity.pdbx_description
1 polymer ?
#
loop_
_entity_poly.entity_id
_entity_poly.type
_entity_poly.pdbx_seq_one_letter_code
_entity_poly.pdbx_strand_id
1 'polypeptide(L)'
;MSQEKFMDVSMLLATHQFDANELYEQYPPVITDFNKSIVFKLGLKGHYAESAAIGYTRWAQMGLPEEVYKSDVKLVKHSGYFSYPPSSDQCVEWHLNFAHEDVFSFYGGPLFAQDEMQAAEHPILGCLREAIVDMGLDRTTVQNGQATPILITGVERRCEVATDRNAELDRPHGLYGNEFQFASEEAIRTATTVLSPPMLTNIIAMESPQPDFGLYTRDQIRFILVSAITGFSAAVKLSKEINEDIEVSIHTGYWGCGAYGGNRELMPILQIIAAYCSEVSVLHFHTGGDDRGFLAALETLEEIMPEWEEISLDELIESILSLRYDWGISDGN
;
A
#
# COMPACT_ATOMS: atom_id res chain seq x y z
N MET A 1 -7.03 13.95 -32.23
CA MET A 1 -8.48 14.02 -32.01
C MET A 1 -8.64 13.83 -30.51
N SER A 2 -8.75 14.95 -29.80
CA SER A 2 -8.67 15.03 -28.35
C SER A 2 -9.90 14.38 -27.72
N GLN A 3 -9.70 13.27 -27.00
CA GLN A 3 -10.71 12.77 -26.08
C GLN A 3 -10.77 13.75 -24.91
N GLU A 4 -11.83 14.56 -24.87
CA GLU A 4 -12.26 15.23 -23.65
C GLU A 4 -12.64 14.16 -22.61
N LYS A 5 -11.70 13.80 -21.72
CA LYS A 5 -12.02 13.08 -20.48
C LYS A 5 -12.72 14.06 -19.55
N PHE A 6 -14.05 14.19 -19.73
CA PHE A 6 -14.91 14.76 -18.71
C PHE A 6 -14.64 14.05 -17.38
N MET A 7 -14.31 14.82 -16.35
CA MET A 7 -14.32 14.38 -14.96
C MET A 7 -15.65 13.72 -14.66
N ASP A 8 -15.66 12.43 -14.36
CA ASP A 8 -16.76 11.89 -13.58
C ASP A 8 -16.42 12.06 -12.10
N VAL A 9 -17.06 13.06 -11.48
CA VAL A 9 -17.08 13.24 -10.02
C VAL A 9 -17.78 12.04 -9.35
N SER A 10 -18.42 11.14 -10.11
CA SER A 10 -19.10 9.94 -9.61
C SER A 10 -18.23 8.96 -8.82
N MET A 11 -16.90 8.97 -9.02
CA MET A 11 -16.01 7.95 -8.45
C MET A 11 -15.46 8.32 -7.08
N LEU A 12 -15.59 9.56 -6.62
CA LEU A 12 -15.14 9.96 -5.28
C LEU A 12 -16.29 9.75 -4.29
N LEU A 13 -16.13 8.80 -3.38
CA LEU A 13 -17.15 8.44 -2.38
C LEU A 13 -17.11 9.35 -1.15
N ALA A 14 -15.91 9.76 -0.72
CA ALA A 14 -15.73 10.65 0.42
C ALA A 14 -14.44 11.47 0.28
N THR A 15 -14.43 12.66 0.86
CA THR A 15 -13.25 13.51 1.00
C THR A 15 -13.29 14.25 2.34
N HIS A 16 -12.18 14.21 3.06
CA HIS A 16 -12.00 14.87 4.35
C HIS A 16 -10.57 15.44 4.42
N GLN A 17 -10.43 16.50 5.21
CA GLN A 17 -9.15 17.10 5.55
C GLN A 17 -9.03 17.10 7.06
N PHE A 18 -7.86 16.72 7.54
CA PHE A 18 -7.52 16.67 8.94
C PHE A 18 -6.26 17.48 9.22
N ASP A 19 -6.10 17.86 10.47
CA ASP A 19 -4.89 18.47 10.99
C ASP A 19 -4.18 17.46 11.91
N ALA A 20 -2.89 17.23 11.69
CA ALA A 20 -2.14 16.20 12.42
C ALA A 20 -2.09 16.45 13.95
N ASN A 21 -1.94 17.72 14.36
CA ASN A 21 -1.92 18.10 15.77
C ASN A 21 -3.32 17.96 16.39
N GLU A 22 -4.38 18.39 15.70
CA GLU A 22 -5.75 18.21 16.18
C GLU A 22 -6.11 16.72 16.31
N LEU A 23 -5.71 15.89 15.34
CA LEU A 23 -5.89 14.43 15.41
C LEU A 23 -5.23 13.86 16.67
N TYR A 24 -3.98 14.22 16.94
CA TYR A 24 -3.27 13.71 18.11
C TYR A 24 -3.89 14.19 19.44
N GLU A 25 -4.35 15.44 19.50
CA GLU A 25 -4.95 16.01 20.71
C GLU A 25 -6.34 15.42 21.01
N GLN A 26 -7.18 15.25 19.99
CA GLN A 26 -8.58 14.85 20.16
C GLN A 26 -8.78 13.33 20.07
N TYR A 27 -7.97 12.65 19.26
CA TYR A 27 -8.12 11.24 18.93
C TYR A 27 -6.79 10.48 19.11
N PRO A 28 -6.22 10.44 20.33
CA PRO A 28 -4.97 9.74 20.54
C PRO A 28 -5.10 8.23 20.23
N PRO A 29 -4.04 7.59 19.73
CA PRO A 29 -4.11 6.20 19.28
C PRO A 29 -4.35 5.24 20.46
N VAL A 30 -5.21 4.25 20.23
CA VAL A 30 -5.53 3.16 21.16
C VAL A 30 -4.61 1.96 20.89
N ILE A 31 -3.53 1.88 21.66
CA ILE A 31 -2.54 0.79 21.54
C ILE A 31 -2.73 -0.24 22.64
N THR A 32 -2.91 -1.50 22.24
CA THR A 32 -3.09 -2.62 23.18
C THR A 32 -1.81 -3.40 23.44
N ASP A 33 -0.88 -3.43 22.47
CA ASP A 33 0.40 -4.11 22.60
C ASP A 33 1.48 -3.24 23.27
N PHE A 34 2.28 -3.86 24.13
CA PHE A 34 3.32 -3.17 24.89
C PHE A 34 4.44 -2.62 23.99
N ASN A 35 4.96 -3.45 23.09
CA ASN A 35 6.07 -3.08 22.19
C ASN A 35 5.63 -2.02 21.18
N LYS A 36 4.42 -2.15 20.64
CA LYS A 36 3.82 -1.13 19.77
C LYS A 36 3.68 0.20 20.49
N SER A 37 3.32 0.19 21.78
CA SER A 37 3.18 1.41 22.57
C SER A 37 4.51 2.17 22.71
N ILE A 38 5.65 1.47 22.70
CA ILE A 38 6.99 2.10 22.76
C ILE A 38 7.23 2.91 21.48
N VAL A 39 7.00 2.30 20.31
CA VAL A 39 7.22 2.96 19.01
C VAL A 39 6.32 4.18 18.85
N PHE A 40 5.02 4.05 19.12
CA PHE A 40 4.07 5.16 19.06
C PHE A 40 4.44 6.29 20.01
N LYS A 41 4.83 5.98 21.27
CA LYS A 41 5.29 6.99 22.22
C LYS A 41 6.55 7.70 21.74
N LEU A 42 7.49 7.01 21.10
CA LEU A 42 8.71 7.61 20.54
C LEU A 42 8.38 8.53 19.36
N GLY A 43 7.57 8.08 18.40
CA GLY A 43 7.21 8.86 17.21
C GLY A 43 6.26 10.03 17.50
N LEU A 44 5.42 9.94 18.54
CA LEU A 44 4.55 11.04 18.99
C LEU A 44 5.22 11.97 20.01
N LYS A 45 6.47 11.69 20.38
CA LYS A 45 7.21 12.53 21.34
C LYS A 45 7.64 13.84 20.68
N GLY A 46 6.85 14.87 20.89
CA GLY A 46 7.15 16.23 20.44
C GLY A 46 5.96 16.82 19.70
N HIS A 47 5.66 18.09 19.99
CA HIS A 47 4.71 18.87 19.20
C HIS A 47 5.49 19.56 18.08
N TYR A 48 5.03 19.39 16.84
CA TYR A 48 5.51 20.18 15.72
C TYR A 48 4.73 21.49 15.68
N ALA A 49 5.44 22.62 15.58
CA ALA A 49 4.83 23.95 15.61
C ALA A 49 3.93 24.21 14.40
N GLU A 50 4.24 23.59 13.27
CA GLU A 50 3.41 23.56 12.07
C GLU A 50 2.82 22.16 11.94
N SER A 51 1.51 22.11 11.72
CA SER A 51 0.76 20.87 11.57
C SER A 51 0.58 20.57 10.09
N ALA A 52 0.91 19.35 9.66
CA ALA A 52 0.64 18.91 8.31
C ALA A 52 -0.87 18.72 8.09
N ALA A 53 -1.38 19.23 6.95
CA ALA A 53 -2.71 18.90 6.48
C ALA A 53 -2.70 17.47 5.94
N ILE A 54 -3.65 16.65 6.41
CA ILE A 54 -3.80 15.25 6.00
C ILE A 54 -5.08 15.12 5.20
N GLY A 55 -4.93 14.78 3.92
CA GLY A 55 -6.08 14.46 3.08
C GLY A 55 -6.51 13.02 3.27
N TYR A 56 -7.82 12.79 3.27
CA TYR A 56 -8.44 11.47 3.27
C TYR A 56 -9.46 11.43 2.14
N THR A 57 -9.32 10.46 1.23
CA THR A 57 -10.29 10.24 0.17
C THR A 57 -10.62 8.77 0.04
N ARG A 58 -11.88 8.46 -0.29
CA ARG A 58 -12.34 7.10 -0.58
C ARG A 58 -12.94 7.06 -1.96
N TRP A 59 -12.58 6.05 -2.75
CA TRP A 59 -12.93 5.98 -4.16
C TRP A 59 -13.83 4.79 -4.46
N ALA A 60 -14.72 4.92 -5.43
CA ALA A 60 -15.54 3.83 -5.95
C ALA A 60 -14.73 3.01 -6.95
N GLN A 61 -15.03 1.71 -7.04
CA GLN A 61 -14.41 0.82 -7.99
C GLN A 61 -14.56 1.34 -9.43
N MET A 62 -13.44 1.47 -10.14
CA MET A 62 -13.40 1.83 -11.55
C MET A 62 -13.79 0.67 -12.46
N GLY A 63 -14.26 0.99 -13.66
CA GLY A 63 -14.42 -0.02 -14.71
C GLY A 63 -13.04 -0.54 -15.14
N LEU A 64 -12.97 -1.84 -15.44
CA LEU A 64 -11.80 -2.40 -16.09
C LEU A 64 -11.75 -1.92 -17.56
N PRO A 65 -10.57 -1.62 -18.12
CA PRO A 65 -10.45 -1.30 -19.53
C PRO A 65 -10.77 -2.54 -20.39
N GLU A 66 -11.27 -2.33 -21.60
CA GLU A 66 -11.50 -3.43 -22.55
C GLU A 66 -10.17 -3.97 -23.09
N GLU A 67 -9.19 -3.08 -23.25
CA GLU A 67 -7.90 -3.33 -23.89
C GLU A 67 -6.76 -2.85 -22.99
N VAL A 68 -5.64 -3.55 -23.03
CA VAL A 68 -4.42 -3.24 -22.27
C VAL A 68 -3.27 -3.07 -23.26
N TYR A 69 -2.39 -2.11 -22.97
CA TYR A 69 -1.18 -1.87 -23.74
C TYR A 69 0.01 -1.80 -22.79
N LYS A 70 1.14 -2.37 -23.19
CA LYS A 70 2.40 -2.17 -22.47
C LYS A 70 2.79 -0.70 -22.61
N SER A 71 2.82 0.04 -21.51
CA SER A 71 3.23 1.45 -21.50
C SER A 71 4.66 1.61 -21.02
N ASP A 72 5.19 2.83 -21.10
CA ASP A 72 6.55 3.18 -20.68
C ASP A 72 6.73 3.21 -19.14
N VAL A 73 5.86 2.53 -18.37
CA VAL A 73 6.01 2.40 -16.91
C VAL A 73 7.39 1.82 -16.61
N LYS A 74 8.20 2.59 -15.89
CA LYS A 74 9.51 2.14 -15.44
C LYS A 74 9.35 1.20 -14.25
N LEU A 75 9.79 -0.05 -14.40
CA LEU A 75 9.78 -1.04 -13.32
C LEU A 75 11.10 -1.00 -12.55
N VAL A 76 11.06 -0.75 -11.24
CA VAL A 76 12.27 -0.64 -10.39
C VAL A 76 12.19 -1.63 -9.22
N LYS A 77 13.14 -2.55 -9.16
CA LYS A 77 13.24 -3.54 -8.07
C LYS A 77 14.05 -3.00 -6.89
N HIS A 78 13.54 -3.20 -5.68
CA HIS A 78 14.23 -2.94 -4.42
C HIS A 78 14.36 -4.22 -3.61
N SER A 79 15.53 -4.47 -3.02
CA SER A 79 15.76 -5.64 -2.16
C SER A 79 15.13 -5.49 -0.77
N GLY A 80 15.06 -4.27 -0.24
CA GLY A 80 14.49 -3.99 1.09
C GLY A 80 12.99 -3.77 1.10
N TYR A 81 12.47 -3.44 2.28
CA TYR A 81 11.12 -2.89 2.46
C TYR A 81 11.05 -1.42 2.00
N PHE A 82 9.92 -0.76 2.21
CA PHE A 82 9.69 0.63 1.77
C PHE A 82 10.72 1.58 2.37
N SER A 83 11.25 2.46 1.52
CA SER A 83 12.23 3.49 1.90
C SER A 83 11.64 4.89 2.05
N TYR A 84 10.34 5.05 1.74
CA TYR A 84 9.58 6.30 1.87
C TYR A 84 10.31 7.55 1.33
N PRO A 85 10.75 7.57 0.06
CA PRO A 85 11.30 8.78 -0.52
C PRO A 85 10.27 9.92 -0.48
N PRO A 86 10.69 11.16 -0.21
CA PRO A 86 9.79 12.30 -0.24
C PRO A 86 9.36 12.60 -1.68
N SER A 87 8.14 13.10 -1.84
CA SER A 87 7.70 13.69 -3.11
C SER A 87 8.53 14.94 -3.46
N SER A 88 8.58 15.27 -4.74
CA SER A 88 9.26 16.45 -5.27
C SER A 88 8.33 17.24 -6.20
N ASP A 89 8.78 18.39 -6.69
CA ASP A 89 8.01 19.19 -7.65
C ASP A 89 7.77 18.48 -9.00
N GLN A 90 8.50 17.39 -9.26
CA GLN A 90 8.44 16.63 -10.51
C GLN A 90 7.77 15.27 -10.37
N CYS A 91 7.67 14.73 -9.15
CA CYS A 91 7.17 13.39 -8.91
C CYS A 91 6.44 13.30 -7.56
N VAL A 92 5.24 12.74 -7.57
CA VAL A 92 4.50 12.37 -6.36
C VAL A 92 4.73 10.90 -6.05
N GLU A 93 5.22 10.66 -4.84
CA GLU A 93 5.52 9.32 -4.31
C GLU A 93 4.32 8.80 -3.51
N TRP A 94 3.79 7.65 -3.93
CA TRP A 94 2.70 6.93 -3.26
C TRP A 94 3.15 5.57 -2.76
N HIS A 95 2.71 5.19 -1.56
CA HIS A 95 3.12 3.95 -0.89
C HIS A 95 1.91 3.07 -0.59
N LEU A 96 1.95 1.82 -1.03
CA LEU A 96 0.82 0.92 -0.84
C LEU A 96 0.75 0.40 0.60
N ASN A 97 -0.35 0.66 1.29
CA ASN A 97 -0.71 -0.07 2.50
C ASN A 97 -1.43 -1.37 2.10
N PHE A 98 -0.91 -2.51 2.55
CA PHE A 98 -1.52 -3.82 2.33
C PHE A 98 -2.66 -4.01 3.32
N ALA A 99 -3.70 -3.19 3.14
CA ALA A 99 -4.75 -2.97 4.11
C ALA A 99 -5.65 -4.20 4.28
N HIS A 100 -6.28 -4.30 5.45
CA HIS A 100 -7.52 -5.04 5.65
C HIS A 100 -8.73 -4.24 5.13
N GLU A 101 -9.91 -4.88 4.99
CA GLU A 101 -11.16 -4.23 4.61
C GLU A 101 -11.43 -3.04 5.53
N ASP A 102 -11.17 -3.20 6.81
CA ASP A 102 -11.29 -2.16 7.83
C ASP A 102 -9.92 -1.46 8.03
N VAL A 103 -9.71 -0.31 7.38
CA VAL A 103 -8.39 0.33 7.23
C VAL A 103 -7.70 0.60 8.57
N PHE A 104 -6.45 0.17 8.72
CA PHE A 104 -5.65 0.26 9.94
C PHE A 104 -6.25 -0.44 11.17
N SER A 105 -7.29 -1.26 11.06
CA SER A 105 -8.01 -1.81 12.25
C SER A 105 -7.13 -2.55 13.28
N PHE A 106 -5.97 -3.08 12.86
CA PHE A 106 -5.07 -3.85 13.72
C PHE A 106 -3.81 -3.10 14.18
N TYR A 107 -3.68 -1.81 13.87
CA TYR A 107 -2.45 -1.03 14.10
C TYR A 107 -1.88 -1.10 15.52
N GLY A 108 -2.77 -1.17 16.53
CA GLY A 108 -2.44 -1.21 17.95
C GLY A 108 -2.21 -2.62 18.52
N GLY A 109 -2.27 -3.65 17.69
CA GLY A 109 -2.05 -5.05 18.04
C GLY A 109 -0.57 -5.46 18.07
N PRO A 110 -0.29 -6.74 18.41
CA PRO A 110 1.07 -7.25 18.58
C PRO A 110 1.82 -7.51 17.26
N LEU A 111 1.07 -7.67 16.17
CA LEU A 111 1.64 -7.98 14.86
C LEU A 111 2.40 -6.77 14.28
N PHE A 112 3.51 -7.05 13.60
CA PHE A 112 4.33 -6.06 12.88
C PHE A 112 4.48 -6.45 11.41
N ALA A 113 3.35 -6.72 10.77
CA ALA A 113 3.27 -6.89 9.32
C ALA A 113 3.23 -5.53 8.62
N GLN A 114 3.08 -5.52 7.30
CA GLN A 114 3.30 -4.32 6.49
C GLN A 114 2.37 -3.15 6.86
N ASP A 115 1.08 -3.41 7.09
CA ASP A 115 0.11 -2.39 7.50
C ASP A 115 0.48 -1.81 8.87
N GLU A 116 0.63 -2.67 9.88
CA GLU A 116 0.87 -2.22 11.25
C GLU A 116 2.27 -1.62 11.44
N MET A 117 3.25 -2.00 10.63
CA MET A 117 4.55 -1.33 10.56
C MET A 117 4.41 0.08 9.98
N GLN A 118 3.69 0.25 8.86
CA GLN A 118 3.48 1.56 8.27
C GLN A 118 2.73 2.49 9.24
N ALA A 119 1.71 2.00 9.94
CA ALA A 119 1.02 2.76 10.99
C ALA A 119 1.92 3.11 12.19
N ALA A 120 2.84 2.23 12.57
CA ALA A 120 3.79 2.50 13.65
C ALA A 120 4.84 3.55 13.26
N GLU A 121 5.32 3.55 12.01
CA GLU A 121 6.24 4.57 11.48
C GLU A 121 5.56 5.92 11.21
N HIS A 122 4.24 5.90 11.01
CA HIS A 122 3.37 7.08 10.85
C HIS A 122 2.31 7.13 11.96
N PRO A 123 2.68 7.39 13.23
CA PRO A 123 1.75 7.27 14.37
C PRO A 123 0.45 8.08 14.27
N ILE A 124 0.44 9.14 13.45
CA ILE A 124 -0.77 9.93 13.17
C ILE A 124 -1.83 9.11 12.42
N LEU A 125 -1.47 8.04 11.69
CA LEU A 125 -2.45 7.10 11.12
C LEU A 125 -3.29 6.41 12.19
N GLY A 126 -2.69 6.08 13.35
CA GLY A 126 -3.44 5.58 14.50
C GLY A 126 -4.43 6.61 15.04
N CYS A 127 -4.06 7.90 15.03
CA CYS A 127 -4.97 8.98 15.44
C CYS A 127 -6.11 9.18 14.42
N LEU A 128 -5.76 9.17 13.13
CA LEU A 128 -6.71 9.24 12.02
C LEU A 128 -7.72 8.10 12.08
N ARG A 129 -7.27 6.88 12.41
CA ARG A 129 -8.14 5.72 12.61
C ARG A 129 -9.20 6.00 13.68
N GLU A 130 -8.79 6.48 14.85
CA GLU A 130 -9.74 6.79 15.93
C GLU A 130 -10.70 7.91 15.56
N ALA A 131 -10.23 8.96 14.86
CA ALA A 131 -11.08 10.05 14.36
C ALA A 131 -12.13 9.56 13.37
N ILE A 132 -11.74 8.73 12.39
CA ILE A 132 -12.66 8.14 11.39
C ILE A 132 -13.74 7.31 12.08
N VAL A 133 -13.37 6.54 13.11
CA VAL A 133 -14.32 5.72 13.88
C VAL A 133 -15.29 6.60 14.66
N ASP A 134 -14.80 7.59 15.41
CA ASP A 134 -15.62 8.49 16.22
C ASP A 134 -16.59 9.32 15.37
N MET A 135 -16.10 9.83 14.23
CA MET A 135 -16.89 10.63 13.29
C MET A 135 -17.87 9.79 12.44
N GLY A 136 -17.80 8.46 12.51
CA GLY A 136 -18.65 7.56 11.73
C GLY A 136 -18.39 7.61 10.22
N LEU A 137 -17.16 7.92 9.81
CA LEU A 137 -16.77 7.94 8.40
C LEU A 137 -16.62 6.52 7.87
N ASP A 138 -17.00 6.31 6.60
CA ASP A 138 -16.76 5.02 5.94
C ASP A 138 -15.26 4.84 5.71
N ARG A 139 -14.77 3.69 6.13
CA ARG A 139 -13.36 3.33 6.26
C ARG A 139 -13.03 1.99 5.61
N THR A 140 -13.99 1.48 4.83
CA THR A 140 -13.88 0.18 4.18
C THR A 140 -13.11 0.29 2.88
N THR A 141 -12.03 -0.49 2.72
CA THR A 141 -11.25 -0.58 1.48
C THR A 141 -11.90 -1.52 0.46
N VAL A 142 -12.88 -2.32 0.90
CA VAL A 142 -13.77 -3.14 0.08
C VAL A 142 -15.20 -3.04 0.64
N GLN A 143 -16.18 -2.82 -0.23
CA GLN A 143 -17.59 -2.72 0.18
C GLN A 143 -18.48 -3.50 -0.78
N ASN A 144 -19.25 -4.46 -0.24
CA ASN A 144 -20.12 -5.34 -1.01
C ASN A 144 -19.39 -6.07 -2.15
N GLY A 145 -18.14 -6.49 -1.92
CA GLY A 145 -17.31 -7.16 -2.91
C GLY A 145 -16.79 -6.25 -4.04
N GLN A 146 -16.87 -4.93 -3.86
CA GLN A 146 -16.30 -3.95 -4.79
C GLN A 146 -15.14 -3.22 -4.13
N ALA A 147 -14.09 -2.96 -4.89
CA ALA A 147 -12.91 -2.24 -4.40
C ALA A 147 -13.27 -0.78 -4.09
N THR A 148 -12.89 -0.32 -2.89
CA THR A 148 -13.11 1.06 -2.48
C THR A 148 -11.86 1.65 -1.80
N PRO A 149 -10.74 1.77 -2.53
CA PRO A 149 -9.46 2.14 -1.94
C PRO A 149 -9.52 3.51 -1.28
N ILE A 150 -8.74 3.66 -0.22
CA ILE A 150 -8.63 4.87 0.59
C ILE A 150 -7.26 5.47 0.35
N LEU A 151 -7.21 6.73 -0.04
CA LEU A 151 -5.96 7.45 -0.27
C LEU A 151 -5.77 8.50 0.81
N ILE A 152 -4.57 8.54 1.38
CA ILE A 152 -4.18 9.44 2.46
C ILE A 152 -2.97 10.25 1.98
N THR A 153 -3.07 11.58 2.02
CA THR A 153 -1.98 12.46 1.57
C THR A 153 -1.35 13.18 2.75
N GLY A 154 -0.06 13.49 2.62
CA GLY A 154 0.64 14.39 3.54
C GLY A 154 0.78 13.87 4.97
N VAL A 155 0.73 12.56 5.20
CA VAL A 155 0.90 12.01 6.55
C VAL A 155 2.37 11.97 6.94
N GLU A 156 2.66 12.31 8.19
CA GLU A 156 4.03 12.36 8.71
C GLU A 156 4.54 10.95 9.08
N ARG A 157 5.62 10.53 8.42
CA ARG A 157 6.52 9.49 8.92
C ARG A 157 7.39 10.10 10.00
N ARG A 158 7.18 9.67 11.25
CA ARG A 158 7.84 10.25 12.44
C ARG A 158 8.93 9.35 13.01
N CYS A 159 8.94 8.08 12.66
CA CYS A 159 10.01 7.17 13.02
C CYS A 159 10.25 6.12 11.95
N GLU A 160 11.40 5.46 12.08
CA GLU A 160 11.79 4.30 11.30
C GLU A 160 12.10 3.16 12.26
N VAL A 161 11.61 1.96 11.95
CA VAL A 161 11.87 0.76 12.75
C VAL A 161 12.68 -0.23 11.93
N ALA A 162 13.92 -0.48 12.35
CA ALA A 162 14.78 -1.45 11.70
C ALA A 162 14.27 -2.88 11.97
N THR A 163 13.85 -3.59 10.92
CA THR A 163 13.28 -4.96 11.04
C THR A 163 14.24 -6.09 10.70
N ASP A 164 15.45 -5.77 10.23
CA ASP A 164 16.49 -6.75 9.89
C ASP A 164 16.99 -7.58 11.09
N ARG A 165 17.56 -8.75 10.78
CA ARG A 165 18.17 -9.63 11.77
C ARG A 165 19.49 -9.05 12.25
N ASN A 166 19.61 -8.85 13.56
CA ASN A 166 20.84 -8.36 14.17
C ASN A 166 20.97 -8.86 15.63
N ALA A 167 21.76 -9.91 15.83
CA ALA A 167 21.96 -10.50 17.15
C ALA A 167 22.74 -9.59 18.13
N GLU A 168 23.60 -8.71 17.61
CA GLU A 168 24.38 -7.77 18.44
C GLU A 168 23.51 -6.65 19.02
N LEU A 169 22.37 -6.37 18.38
CA LEU A 169 21.36 -5.38 18.81
C LEU A 169 20.09 -6.05 19.38
N ASP A 170 20.21 -7.27 19.91
CA ASP A 170 19.12 -8.02 20.57
C ASP A 170 17.89 -8.31 19.69
N ARG A 171 18.08 -8.43 18.37
CA ARG A 171 17.05 -8.83 17.39
C ARG A 171 17.54 -9.96 16.46
N PRO A 172 17.97 -11.11 17.00
CA PRO A 172 18.61 -12.18 16.22
C PRO A 172 17.72 -12.76 15.11
N HIS A 173 16.39 -12.70 15.27
CA HIS A 173 15.41 -13.19 14.31
C HIS A 173 14.77 -12.09 13.45
N GLY A 174 15.13 -10.83 13.71
CA GLY A 174 14.50 -9.65 13.12
C GLY A 174 13.31 -9.18 13.95
N LEU A 175 12.57 -8.18 13.45
CA LEU A 175 11.39 -7.61 14.11
C LEU A 175 10.15 -7.58 13.21
N TYR A 176 10.15 -8.33 12.10
CA TYR A 176 8.99 -8.39 11.21
C TYR A 176 8.01 -9.48 11.68
N GLY A 177 6.70 -9.24 11.54
CA GLY A 177 5.65 -10.19 11.94
C GLY A 177 5.61 -10.43 13.45
N ASN A 178 5.25 -11.64 13.86
CA ASN A 178 5.17 -12.07 15.27
C ASN A 178 6.48 -11.87 16.07
N GLU A 179 7.66 -11.84 15.45
CA GLU A 179 8.94 -11.64 16.16
C GLU A 179 8.98 -10.32 16.94
N PHE A 180 8.26 -9.29 16.46
CA PHE A 180 8.15 -8.01 17.13
C PHE A 180 7.55 -8.11 18.53
N GLN A 181 6.54 -8.96 18.71
CA GLN A 181 5.85 -9.14 19.99
C GLN A 181 6.78 -9.71 21.07
N PHE A 182 7.72 -10.57 20.66
CA PHE A 182 8.61 -11.27 21.59
C PHE A 182 9.93 -10.54 21.84
N ALA A 183 10.20 -9.46 21.10
CA ALA A 183 11.40 -8.66 21.27
C ALA A 183 11.43 -7.93 22.62
N SER A 184 12.63 -7.69 23.15
CA SER A 184 12.81 -6.92 24.37
C SER A 184 12.51 -5.44 24.15
N GLU A 185 12.13 -4.71 25.20
CA GLU A 185 11.98 -3.25 25.14
C GLU A 185 13.26 -2.56 24.64
N GLU A 186 14.44 -3.04 25.04
CA GLU A 186 15.73 -2.49 24.62
C GLU A 186 15.96 -2.68 23.11
N ALA A 187 15.63 -3.86 22.57
CA ALA A 187 15.68 -4.11 21.14
C ALA A 187 14.75 -3.18 20.35
N ILE A 188 13.50 -3.00 20.81
CA ILE A 188 12.53 -2.09 20.16
C ILE A 188 13.03 -0.65 20.18
N ARG A 189 13.52 -0.16 21.33
CA ARG A 189 14.06 1.20 21.46
C ARG A 189 15.27 1.42 20.56
N THR A 190 16.17 0.45 20.50
CA THR A 190 17.40 0.51 19.69
C THR A 190 17.09 0.46 18.19
N ALA A 191 16.08 -0.32 17.79
CA ALA A 191 15.63 -0.41 16.41
C ALA A 191 14.83 0.81 15.93
N THR A 192 14.30 1.63 16.86
CA THR A 192 13.45 2.78 16.52
C THR A 192 14.26 4.07 16.44
N THR A 193 14.34 4.66 15.25
CA THR A 193 14.93 5.98 15.03
C THR A 193 13.84 7.02 14.84
N VAL A 194 13.79 8.05 15.70
CA VAL A 194 12.87 9.19 15.53
C VAL A 194 13.39 10.12 14.44
N LEU A 195 12.53 10.47 13.50
CA LEU A 195 12.85 11.35 12.38
C LEU A 195 12.60 12.81 12.77
N SER A 196 13.58 13.67 12.49
CA SER A 196 13.51 15.10 12.77
C SER A 196 14.24 15.89 11.68
N PRO A 197 13.51 16.60 10.78
CA PRO A 197 12.06 16.72 10.73
C PRO A 197 11.37 15.39 10.30
N PRO A 198 10.06 15.23 10.55
CA PRO A 198 9.26 14.18 9.92
C PRO A 198 9.28 14.30 8.39
N MET A 199 9.05 13.18 7.71
CA MET A 199 8.90 13.15 6.26
C MET A 199 7.43 12.99 5.90
N LEU A 200 6.93 13.73 4.92
CA LEU A 200 5.56 13.59 4.43
C LEU A 200 5.46 12.45 3.43
N THR A 201 4.45 11.61 3.59
CA THR A 201 4.21 10.42 2.77
C THR A 201 2.76 10.41 2.29
N ASN A 202 2.53 9.91 1.07
CA ASN A 202 1.20 9.59 0.56
C ASN A 202 1.00 8.08 0.54
N ILE A 203 -0.19 7.63 0.90
CA ILE A 203 -0.53 6.22 1.11
C ILE A 203 -1.76 5.84 0.29
N ILE A 204 -1.70 4.69 -0.38
CA ILE A 204 -2.84 4.03 -1.01
C ILE A 204 -3.19 2.82 -0.14
N ALA A 205 -4.33 2.82 0.54
CA ALA A 205 -4.82 1.68 1.30
C ALA A 205 -5.84 0.89 0.48
N MET A 206 -5.48 -0.35 0.14
CA MET A 206 -6.35 -1.27 -0.59
C MET A 206 -6.10 -2.72 -0.18
N GLU A 207 -7.17 -3.48 -0.11
CA GLU A 207 -7.14 -4.88 0.30
C GLU A 207 -7.11 -5.81 -0.92
N SER A 208 -6.24 -6.83 -0.88
CA SER A 208 -6.20 -7.92 -1.85
C SER A 208 -7.38 -8.89 -1.61
N PRO A 209 -7.72 -9.82 -2.53
CA PRO A 209 -8.76 -10.79 -2.22
C PRO A 209 -8.49 -11.54 -0.92
N GLN A 210 -9.57 -11.84 -0.19
CA GLN A 210 -9.51 -12.62 1.03
C GLN A 210 -8.82 -13.96 0.81
N PRO A 211 -8.15 -14.52 1.85
CA PRO A 211 -7.42 -15.78 1.73
C PRO A 211 -8.32 -16.91 1.22
N ASP A 212 -7.80 -17.70 0.28
CA ASP A 212 -8.49 -18.86 -0.29
C ASP A 212 -7.48 -19.98 -0.62
N PHE A 213 -7.94 -21.06 -1.25
CA PHE A 213 -7.11 -22.22 -1.59
C PHE A 213 -7.38 -22.75 -3.01
N GLY A 214 -6.39 -23.42 -3.59
CA GLY A 214 -6.51 -24.02 -4.92
C GLY A 214 -6.25 -23.01 -6.04
N LEU A 215 -6.78 -23.28 -7.22
CA LEU A 215 -6.52 -22.43 -8.39
C LEU A 215 -7.23 -21.08 -8.28
N TYR A 216 -6.53 -20.02 -8.69
CA TYR A 216 -7.14 -18.70 -8.87
C TYR A 216 -8.27 -18.77 -9.90
N THR A 217 -9.39 -18.15 -9.56
CA THR A 217 -10.56 -18.02 -10.44
C THR A 217 -10.50 -16.74 -11.26
N ARG A 218 -11.29 -16.68 -12.34
CA ARG A 218 -11.44 -15.47 -13.17
C ARG A 218 -11.89 -14.27 -12.32
N ASP A 219 -12.83 -14.47 -11.41
CA ASP A 219 -13.37 -13.41 -10.56
C ASP A 219 -12.32 -12.86 -9.58
N GLN A 220 -11.48 -13.74 -9.02
CA GLN A 220 -10.35 -13.32 -8.17
C GLN A 220 -9.33 -12.50 -8.94
N ILE A 221 -8.92 -12.94 -10.14
CA ILE A 221 -7.99 -12.19 -11.00
C ILE A 221 -8.59 -10.82 -11.37
N ARG A 222 -9.86 -10.77 -11.76
CA ARG A 222 -10.57 -9.52 -12.06
C ARG A 222 -10.64 -8.60 -10.85
N PHE A 223 -10.91 -9.15 -9.66
CA PHE A 223 -10.97 -8.36 -8.43
C PHE A 223 -9.59 -7.75 -8.08
N ILE A 224 -8.50 -8.50 -8.23
CA ILE A 224 -7.14 -7.98 -8.01
C ILE A 224 -6.85 -6.83 -8.97
N LEU A 225 -7.11 -7.03 -10.26
CA LEU A 225 -6.89 -6.02 -11.29
C LEU A 225 -7.69 -4.76 -11.02
N VAL A 226 -9.00 -4.89 -10.77
CA VAL A 226 -9.86 -3.72 -10.58
C VAL A 226 -9.50 -2.96 -9.31
N SER A 227 -9.09 -3.66 -8.25
CA SER A 227 -8.63 -3.04 -7.00
C SER A 227 -7.36 -2.23 -7.23
N ALA A 228 -6.35 -2.82 -7.87
CA ALA A 228 -5.09 -2.14 -8.16
C ALA A 228 -5.28 -0.98 -9.15
N ILE A 229 -6.04 -1.16 -10.23
CA ILE A 229 -6.33 -0.10 -11.20
C ILE A 229 -7.06 1.06 -10.52
N THR A 230 -8.06 0.78 -9.67
CA THR A 230 -8.80 1.83 -8.96
C THR A 230 -7.87 2.61 -8.04
N GLY A 231 -7.04 1.94 -7.24
CA GLY A 231 -6.11 2.59 -6.31
C GLY A 231 -5.04 3.41 -7.03
N PHE A 232 -4.43 2.85 -8.07
CA PHE A 232 -3.37 3.51 -8.83
C PHE A 232 -3.90 4.69 -9.65
N SER A 233 -5.06 4.53 -10.30
CA SER A 233 -5.71 5.61 -11.04
C SER A 233 -6.17 6.74 -10.12
N ALA A 234 -6.66 6.43 -8.92
CA ALA A 234 -6.98 7.45 -7.92
C ALA A 234 -5.74 8.24 -7.49
N ALA A 235 -4.61 7.57 -7.28
CA ALA A 235 -3.35 8.21 -6.93
C ALA A 235 -2.85 9.11 -8.05
N VAL A 236 -2.88 8.63 -9.30
CA VAL A 236 -2.51 9.42 -10.47
C VAL A 236 -3.41 10.64 -10.62
N LYS A 237 -4.72 10.48 -10.43
CA LYS A 237 -5.67 11.59 -10.51
C LYS A 237 -5.38 12.67 -9.46
N LEU A 238 -5.20 12.29 -8.19
CA LEU A 238 -4.88 13.24 -7.12
C LEU A 238 -3.54 13.94 -7.35
N SER A 239 -2.53 13.22 -7.86
CA SER A 239 -1.25 13.84 -8.22
C SER A 239 -1.41 14.87 -9.34
N LYS A 240 -2.15 14.52 -10.40
CA LYS A 240 -2.35 15.41 -11.56
C LYS A 240 -3.20 16.64 -11.26
N GLU A 241 -3.99 16.64 -10.18
CA GLU A 241 -4.65 17.84 -9.67
C GLU A 241 -3.66 18.89 -9.13
N ILE A 242 -2.47 18.45 -8.69
CA ILE A 242 -1.37 19.35 -8.26
C ILE A 242 -0.68 19.94 -9.49
N ASN A 243 -0.33 19.08 -10.45
CA ASN A 243 0.31 19.45 -11.72
C ASN A 243 0.02 18.34 -12.76
N GLU A 244 -0.59 18.71 -13.88
CA GLU A 244 -1.03 17.78 -14.93
C GLU A 244 0.13 16.94 -15.52
N ASP A 245 1.33 17.51 -15.56
CA ASP A 245 2.54 16.89 -16.11
C ASP A 245 3.40 16.16 -15.04
N ILE A 246 2.92 16.04 -13.80
CA ILE A 246 3.71 15.43 -12.72
C ILE A 246 3.88 13.93 -12.94
N GLU A 247 5.08 13.42 -12.66
CA GLU A 247 5.30 11.97 -12.61
C GLU A 247 4.63 11.38 -11.36
N VAL A 248 4.21 10.13 -11.48
CA VAL A 248 3.58 9.41 -10.37
C VAL A 248 4.31 8.09 -10.17
N SER A 249 4.91 7.97 -9.00
CA SER A 249 5.62 6.77 -8.56
C SER A 249 4.78 6.02 -7.54
N ILE A 250 4.64 4.71 -7.72
CA ILE A 250 3.95 3.82 -6.79
C ILE A 250 4.94 2.82 -6.22
N HIS A 251 5.09 2.83 -4.91
CA HIS A 251 5.84 1.87 -4.11
C HIS A 251 4.93 0.77 -3.61
N THR A 252 5.20 -0.45 -4.06
CA THR A 252 4.47 -1.66 -3.70
C THR A 252 5.41 -2.82 -3.41
N GLY A 253 4.88 -4.01 -3.15
CA GLY A 253 5.61 -5.25 -3.02
C GLY A 253 4.68 -6.44 -3.17
N TYR A 254 4.90 -7.48 -2.37
CA TYR A 254 4.06 -8.67 -2.34
C TYR A 254 2.72 -8.45 -1.61
N TRP A 255 1.93 -7.50 -2.13
CA TRP A 255 0.56 -7.21 -1.70
C TRP A 255 -0.28 -8.49 -1.70
N GLY A 256 -0.87 -8.83 -0.55
CA GLY A 256 -1.66 -10.04 -0.37
C GLY A 256 -0.88 -11.35 -0.28
N CYS A 257 0.46 -11.39 -0.40
CA CYS A 257 1.20 -12.67 -0.40
C CYS A 257 1.78 -13.11 0.95
N GLY A 258 1.58 -12.33 2.01
CA GLY A 258 2.00 -12.67 3.38
C GLY A 258 0.90 -13.45 4.10
N ALA A 259 0.27 -12.83 5.10
CA ALA A 259 -0.81 -13.43 5.87
C ALA A 259 -1.99 -13.92 5.00
N TYR A 260 -2.19 -13.34 3.83
CA TYR A 260 -3.27 -13.73 2.92
C TYR A 260 -2.91 -14.89 1.98
N GLY A 261 -1.65 -15.28 1.91
CA GLY A 261 -1.22 -16.43 1.11
C GLY A 261 -1.33 -16.24 -0.40
N GLY A 262 -1.39 -15.01 -0.89
CA GLY A 262 -1.38 -14.71 -2.31
C GLY A 262 -0.14 -15.27 -3.05
N ASN A 263 -0.30 -15.59 -4.32
CA ASN A 263 0.79 -16.12 -5.13
C ASN A 263 1.83 -15.03 -5.47
N ARG A 264 3.11 -15.29 -5.15
CA ARG A 264 4.21 -14.32 -5.29
C ARG A 264 4.63 -14.04 -6.74
N GLU A 265 4.10 -14.76 -7.72
CA GLU A 265 4.32 -14.47 -9.15
C GLU A 265 3.09 -13.79 -9.77
N LEU A 266 1.89 -14.33 -9.52
CA LEU A 266 0.64 -13.75 -10.03
C LEU A 266 0.40 -12.32 -9.52
N MET A 267 0.58 -12.06 -8.23
CA MET A 267 0.27 -10.74 -7.66
C MET A 267 1.15 -9.62 -8.27
N PRO A 268 2.46 -9.80 -8.49
CA PRO A 268 3.23 -8.83 -9.25
C PRO A 268 2.78 -8.66 -10.71
N ILE A 269 2.44 -9.74 -11.44
CA ILE A 269 1.93 -9.66 -12.82
C ILE A 269 0.73 -8.71 -12.87
N LEU A 270 -0.25 -8.92 -11.99
CA LEU A 270 -1.48 -8.14 -11.98
C LEU A 270 -1.25 -6.69 -11.55
N GLN A 271 -0.31 -6.42 -10.65
CA GLN A 271 0.08 -5.06 -10.28
C GLN A 271 0.79 -4.31 -11.41
N ILE A 272 1.64 -4.99 -12.19
CA ILE A 272 2.31 -4.38 -13.35
C ILE A 272 1.27 -4.05 -14.43
N ILE A 273 0.34 -4.96 -14.73
CA ILE A 273 -0.77 -4.71 -15.65
C ILE A 273 -1.62 -3.52 -15.18
N ALA A 274 -1.92 -3.44 -13.88
CA ALA A 274 -2.65 -2.31 -13.31
C ALA A 274 -1.91 -0.98 -13.49
N ALA A 275 -0.58 -0.97 -13.34
CA ALA A 275 0.24 0.22 -13.58
C ALA A 275 0.19 0.65 -15.05
N TYR A 276 0.24 -0.29 -15.99
CA TYR A 276 0.04 0.00 -17.42
C TYR A 276 -1.31 0.68 -17.70
N CYS A 277 -2.37 0.22 -17.03
CA CYS A 277 -3.72 0.75 -17.22
C CYS A 277 -3.97 2.11 -16.54
N SER A 278 -3.09 2.56 -15.64
CA SER A 278 -3.38 3.67 -14.73
C SER A 278 -2.54 4.93 -14.97
N GLU A 279 -1.75 4.99 -16.05
CA GLU A 279 -0.84 6.12 -16.35
C GLU A 279 0.22 6.35 -15.25
N VAL A 280 0.64 5.28 -14.55
CA VAL A 280 1.75 5.32 -13.59
C VAL A 280 3.06 5.56 -14.33
N SER A 281 3.96 6.38 -13.79
CA SER A 281 5.27 6.65 -14.40
C SER A 281 6.31 5.60 -13.97
N VAL A 282 6.34 5.27 -12.67
CA VAL A 282 7.30 4.33 -12.11
C VAL A 282 6.61 3.40 -11.11
N LEU A 283 6.82 2.09 -11.26
CA LEU A 283 6.39 1.10 -10.27
C LEU A 283 7.62 0.56 -9.54
N HIS A 284 7.75 0.93 -8.27
CA HIS A 284 8.81 0.48 -7.36
C HIS A 284 8.34 -0.78 -6.64
N PHE A 285 8.98 -1.92 -6.90
CA PHE A 285 8.65 -3.20 -6.30
C PHE A 285 9.66 -3.60 -5.21
N HIS A 286 9.21 -3.61 -3.96
CA HIS A 286 9.98 -3.95 -2.78
C HIS A 286 9.82 -5.44 -2.45
N THR A 287 10.93 -6.18 -2.52
CA THR A 287 10.94 -7.65 -2.45
C THR A 287 11.16 -8.22 -1.05
N GLY A 288 11.54 -7.38 -0.07
CA GLY A 288 11.79 -7.84 1.30
C GLY A 288 12.87 -8.92 1.41
N GLY A 289 13.80 -8.99 0.44
CA GLY A 289 14.90 -9.94 0.36
C GLY A 289 14.65 -11.18 -0.50
N ASP A 290 13.41 -11.41 -0.97
CA ASP A 290 13.08 -12.54 -1.86
C ASP A 290 12.52 -12.03 -3.20
N ASP A 291 13.36 -11.96 -4.23
CA ASP A 291 12.96 -11.42 -5.53
C ASP A 291 12.49 -12.46 -6.55
N ARG A 292 12.47 -13.75 -6.19
CA ARG A 292 12.16 -14.84 -7.14
C ARG A 292 10.80 -14.68 -7.80
N GLY A 293 9.77 -14.38 -7.01
CA GLY A 293 8.41 -14.21 -7.52
C GLY A 293 8.27 -13.00 -8.45
N PHE A 294 8.91 -11.88 -8.09
CA PHE A 294 8.94 -10.69 -8.94
C PHE A 294 9.70 -10.91 -10.25
N LEU A 295 10.84 -11.60 -10.23
CA LEU A 295 11.59 -11.89 -11.45
C LEU A 295 10.83 -12.85 -12.37
N ALA A 296 10.22 -13.91 -11.82
CA ALA A 296 9.36 -14.82 -12.58
C ALA A 296 8.17 -14.09 -13.21
N ALA A 297 7.56 -13.15 -12.49
CA ALA A 297 6.47 -12.33 -13.00
C ALA A 297 6.89 -11.50 -14.23
N LEU A 298 8.11 -10.95 -14.25
CA LEU A 298 8.63 -10.23 -15.40
C LEU A 298 8.82 -11.16 -16.60
N GLU A 299 9.41 -12.34 -16.39
CA GLU A 299 9.60 -13.34 -17.45
C GLU A 299 8.25 -13.79 -18.04
N THR A 300 7.30 -14.16 -17.18
CA THR A 300 5.96 -14.57 -17.61
C THR A 300 5.23 -13.44 -18.34
N LEU A 301 5.35 -12.19 -17.89
CA LEU A 301 4.69 -11.06 -18.53
C LEU A 301 5.22 -10.80 -19.94
N GLU A 302 6.53 -10.96 -20.19
CA GLU A 302 7.09 -10.87 -21.54
C GLU A 302 6.54 -11.98 -22.47
N GLU A 303 6.19 -13.15 -21.93
CA GLU A 303 5.62 -14.25 -22.72
C GLU A 303 4.15 -14.02 -23.07
N ILE A 304 3.34 -13.54 -22.11
CA ILE A 304 1.88 -13.39 -22.30
C ILE A 304 1.48 -12.02 -22.85
N MET A 305 2.38 -11.04 -22.84
CA MET A 305 2.14 -9.67 -23.27
C MET A 305 3.39 -9.10 -23.98
N PRO A 306 3.73 -9.63 -25.17
CA PRO A 306 4.90 -9.20 -25.93
C PRO A 306 4.79 -7.72 -26.33
N GLU A 307 5.93 -7.07 -26.55
CA GLU A 307 5.95 -5.65 -26.92
C GLU A 307 5.15 -5.38 -28.21
N TRP A 308 4.47 -4.22 -28.26
CA TRP A 308 3.82 -3.63 -29.45
C TRP A 308 2.41 -4.09 -29.82
N GLU A 309 1.75 -4.93 -29.01
CA GLU A 309 0.36 -5.34 -29.25
C GLU A 309 -0.61 -4.79 -28.19
N GLU A 310 -1.70 -4.21 -28.67
CA GLU A 310 -2.93 -4.06 -27.92
C GLU A 310 -3.50 -5.45 -27.65
N ILE A 311 -3.75 -5.78 -26.39
CA ILE A 311 -4.34 -7.06 -26.02
C ILE A 311 -5.65 -6.84 -25.27
N SER A 312 -6.66 -7.63 -25.64
CA SER A 312 -7.92 -7.61 -24.92
C SER A 312 -7.67 -8.05 -23.48
N LEU A 313 -8.20 -7.28 -22.52
CA LEU A 313 -8.07 -7.64 -21.11
C LEU A 313 -8.66 -9.02 -20.84
N ASP A 314 -9.75 -9.37 -21.53
CA ASP A 314 -10.40 -10.67 -21.36
C ASP A 314 -9.51 -11.82 -21.87
N GLU A 315 -8.78 -11.62 -22.99
CA GLU A 315 -7.81 -12.58 -23.51
C GLU A 315 -6.58 -12.69 -22.61
N LEU A 316 -6.07 -11.57 -22.09
CA LEU A 316 -4.96 -11.56 -21.14
C LEU A 316 -5.31 -12.32 -19.85
N ILE A 317 -6.54 -12.15 -19.33
CA ILE A 317 -7.02 -12.92 -18.17
C ILE A 317 -7.11 -14.41 -18.50
N GLU A 318 -7.58 -14.80 -19.69
CA GLU A 318 -7.59 -16.22 -20.11
C GLU A 318 -6.17 -16.80 -20.21
N SER A 319 -5.22 -16.04 -20.74
CA SER A 319 -3.80 -16.42 -20.76
C SER A 319 -3.27 -16.67 -19.35
N ILE A 320 -3.56 -15.77 -18.40
CA ILE A 320 -3.16 -15.93 -16.99
C ILE A 320 -3.84 -17.16 -16.35
N LEU A 321 -5.12 -17.39 -16.60
CA LEU A 321 -5.83 -18.58 -16.11
C LEU A 321 -5.22 -19.88 -16.65
N SER A 322 -4.73 -19.87 -17.88
CA SER A 322 -4.08 -21.02 -18.51
C SER A 322 -2.75 -21.42 -17.84
N LEU A 323 -2.11 -20.48 -17.13
CA LEU A 323 -0.89 -20.73 -16.33
C LEU A 323 -1.19 -21.48 -15.02
N ARG A 324 -2.46 -21.56 -14.61
CA ARG A 324 -2.94 -22.35 -13.47
C ARG A 324 -2.23 -22.02 -12.15
N TYR A 325 -2.09 -20.74 -11.83
CA TYR A 325 -1.62 -20.33 -10.51
C TYR A 325 -2.51 -20.88 -9.41
N ASP A 326 -1.88 -21.47 -8.40
CA ASP A 326 -2.51 -21.86 -7.13
C ASP A 326 -2.26 -20.76 -6.09
N TRP A 327 -3.17 -20.64 -5.14
CA TRP A 327 -2.95 -19.87 -3.93
C TRP A 327 -1.67 -20.35 -3.25
N GLY A 328 -0.91 -19.39 -2.72
CA GLY A 328 0.27 -19.66 -1.93
C GLY A 328 -0.09 -20.14 -0.52
N ILE A 329 0.93 -20.24 0.32
CA ILE A 329 0.77 -20.58 1.73
C ILE A 329 0.83 -19.28 2.51
N SER A 330 -0.21 -19.00 3.30
CA SER A 330 -0.18 -17.94 4.30
C SER A 330 1.02 -18.17 5.23
N ASP A 331 1.85 -17.14 5.41
CA ASP A 331 2.97 -17.20 6.34
C ASP A 331 2.54 -17.08 7.81
N GLY A 332 1.24 -16.84 8.05
CA GLY A 332 0.65 -16.75 9.38
C GLY A 332 1.34 -15.71 10.26
N ASN A 333 1.90 -14.66 9.63
CA ASN A 333 2.69 -13.63 10.29
C ASN A 333 2.12 -13.17 11.61
#